data_AF-A0A915HKV2-F1
#
_entry.id   AF-A0A915HKV2-F1
#
_cell.length_a   1.000
_cell.length_b   1.000
_cell.length_c   1.000
_cell.angle_alpha   90.00
_cell.angle_beta   90.00
_cell.angle_gamma   90.00
#
_symmetry.space_group_name_H-M   'P 1'
#
loop_
_entity.id
_entity.type
_entity.pdbx_description
1 polymer ?
#
loop_
_entity_poly.entity_id
_entity_poly.type
_entity_poly.pdbx_seq_one_letter_code
_entity_poly.pdbx_strand_id
1 'polypeptide(L)'
;MYATFLASLNDSVLLWHYRLTSYRNLNKHMNLTTVSLDEIYSMTTSSNDDKMRYNALHQLAMIYITLYSSACSLKELLKLFIQPKAYLTDFTSYLGTGLFLSALRFSILALSPSYKSDILFEFQCGCISLFLAWLNLLLFMQSILMMMGDWNYVENFAKPYYYKTLVYPHLTYGFLLTFVILMPILFINLLIGLAVGDIEIVQKDASLKRLAMQVQYHTELENRMPNRLLRRFQKKELIKYPNGRGTGEGKLQFLRTLVKKHLLSDDKRAGDHAPGQNQDENDRIMQEMDKTKSSMNEMKQKIDRMSDLLQTLIGRMGIEMDEEELRISENRRHSNVSLMQAQ
;
A
#
# COMPACT_ATOMS: atom_id res chain seq x y z
N MET A 1 19.65 -32.72 -12.10
CA MET A 1 18.92 -31.44 -12.28
C MET A 1 17.41 -31.63 -12.28
N TYR A 2 16.84 -32.59 -13.02
CA TYR A 2 15.38 -32.88 -12.98
C TYR A 2 14.93 -33.54 -11.65
N ALA A 3 15.71 -34.49 -11.12
CA ALA A 3 15.40 -35.16 -9.85
C ALA A 3 15.45 -34.22 -8.64
N THR A 4 16.37 -33.25 -8.65
CA THR A 4 16.51 -32.22 -7.60
C THR A 4 15.37 -31.20 -7.65
N PHE A 5 14.84 -30.89 -8.84
CA PHE A 5 13.67 -30.03 -9.00
C PHE A 5 12.37 -30.71 -8.55
N LEU A 6 12.19 -32.00 -8.88
CA LEU A 6 11.05 -32.79 -8.41
C LEU A 6 11.07 -33.01 -6.89
N ALA A 7 12.24 -33.22 -6.29
CA ALA A 7 12.38 -33.30 -4.83
C ALA A 7 12.02 -31.96 -4.15
N SER A 8 12.50 -30.83 -4.69
CA SER A 8 12.16 -29.50 -4.19
C SER A 8 10.67 -29.18 -4.29
N LEU A 9 10.00 -29.63 -5.37
CA LEU A 9 8.56 -29.48 -5.53
C LEU A 9 7.79 -30.34 -4.53
N ASN A 10 8.24 -31.59 -4.31
CA ASN A 10 7.59 -32.51 -3.37
C ASN A 10 7.72 -32.01 -1.93
N ASP A 11 8.88 -31.48 -1.54
CA ASP A 11 9.11 -30.87 -0.23
C ASP A 11 8.29 -29.60 -0.03
N SER A 12 8.12 -28.80 -1.09
CA SER A 12 7.27 -27.60 -1.06
C SER A 12 5.79 -27.94 -0.93
N VAL A 13 5.33 -29.00 -1.59
CA VAL A 13 3.95 -29.50 -1.51
C VAL A 13 3.68 -30.15 -0.15
N LEU A 14 4.64 -30.87 0.41
CA LEU A 14 4.57 -31.43 1.78
C LEU A 14 4.58 -30.32 2.84
N LEU A 15 5.40 -29.28 2.68
CA LEU A 15 5.36 -28.09 3.54
C LEU A 15 4.03 -27.36 3.44
N TRP A 16 3.45 -27.29 2.24
CA TRP A 16 2.13 -26.69 2.03
C TRP A 16 1.02 -27.52 2.69
N HIS A 17 1.04 -28.85 2.53
CA HIS A 17 0.12 -29.76 3.23
C HIS A 17 0.28 -29.72 4.74
N TYR A 18 1.51 -29.71 5.26
CA TYR A 18 1.78 -29.59 6.68
C TYR A 18 1.29 -28.27 7.25
N ARG A 19 1.52 -27.15 6.54
CA ARG A 19 0.98 -25.84 6.92
C ARG A 19 -0.55 -25.81 6.87
N LEU A 20 -1.18 -26.42 5.87
CA LEU A 20 -2.64 -26.52 5.79
C LEU A 20 -3.22 -27.36 6.94
N THR A 21 -2.57 -28.48 7.26
CA THR A 21 -3.00 -29.40 8.33
C THR A 21 -2.78 -28.77 9.71
N SER A 22 -1.70 -28.01 9.88
CA SER A 22 -1.43 -27.23 11.08
C SER A 22 -2.40 -26.07 11.23
N TYR A 23 -2.81 -25.40 10.13
CA TYR A 23 -3.89 -24.40 10.14
C TYR A 23 -5.23 -25.03 10.54
N ARG A 24 -5.54 -26.22 10.01
CA ARG A 24 -6.78 -26.97 10.29
C ARG A 24 -6.82 -27.48 11.74
N ASN A 25 -5.68 -27.86 12.32
CA ASN A 25 -5.59 -28.29 13.72
C ASN A 25 -5.59 -27.11 14.70
N LEU A 26 -5.00 -25.96 14.34
CA LEU A 26 -5.09 -24.74 15.15
C LEU A 26 -6.54 -24.22 15.20
N ASN A 27 -7.29 -24.35 14.09
CA ASN A 27 -8.73 -24.09 14.03
C ASN A 27 -9.61 -25.18 14.66
N LYS A 28 -9.04 -26.26 15.18
CA LYS A 28 -9.79 -27.30 15.91
C LYS A 28 -9.82 -27.02 17.41
N HIS A 29 -8.92 -26.16 17.91
CA HIS A 29 -8.88 -25.70 19.31
C HIS A 29 -9.69 -24.41 19.55
N MET A 30 -10.02 -23.66 18.50
CA MET A 30 -11.13 -22.73 18.54
C MET A 30 -12.34 -23.44 17.91
N ASN A 31 -13.42 -23.60 18.65
CA ASN A 31 -14.70 -24.08 18.12
C ASN A 31 -15.25 -23.08 17.09
N LEU A 32 -14.65 -23.04 15.90
CA LEU A 32 -14.94 -22.13 14.81
C LEU A 32 -15.77 -22.81 13.71
N THR A 33 -16.47 -23.90 14.05
CA THR A 33 -17.47 -24.52 13.17
C THR A 33 -18.85 -23.91 13.33
N THR A 34 -19.01 -22.89 14.18
CA THR A 34 -20.31 -22.24 14.45
C THR A 34 -20.32 -20.73 14.19
N VAL A 35 -19.22 -20.12 13.76
CA VAL A 35 -19.22 -18.69 13.42
C VAL A 35 -19.90 -18.54 12.07
N SER A 36 -21.21 -18.34 12.11
CA SER A 36 -22.02 -17.98 10.94
C SER A 36 -21.57 -16.61 10.43
N LEU A 37 -21.75 -16.36 9.12
CA LEU A 37 -21.50 -15.06 8.49
C LEU A 37 -22.17 -13.89 9.24
N ASP A 38 -23.25 -14.16 9.98
CA ASP A 38 -23.95 -13.20 10.85
C ASP A 38 -23.09 -12.66 12.00
N GLU A 39 -22.21 -13.48 12.57
CA GLU A 39 -21.40 -13.11 13.73
C GLU A 39 -20.23 -12.17 13.32
N ILE A 40 -19.64 -12.40 12.14
CA ILE A 40 -18.62 -11.51 11.53
C ILE A 40 -19.25 -10.17 11.08
N TYR A 41 -20.50 -10.21 10.60
CA TYR A 41 -21.25 -9.01 10.21
C TYR A 41 -21.69 -8.14 11.38
N SER A 42 -22.01 -8.76 12.50
CA SER A 42 -22.43 -8.06 13.71
C SER A 42 -21.33 -7.15 14.27
N MET A 43 -20.06 -7.46 13.93
CA MET A 43 -18.86 -6.87 14.51
C MET A 43 -18.33 -5.64 13.73
N THR A 44 -18.72 -5.46 12.46
CA THR A 44 -18.20 -4.40 11.56
C THR A 44 -19.15 -3.22 11.33
N THR A 45 -20.43 -3.34 11.71
CA THR A 45 -21.44 -2.32 11.40
C THR A 45 -22.23 -1.91 12.64
N SER A 46 -22.08 -0.64 13.04
CA SER A 46 -22.63 -0.09 14.28
C SER A 46 -24.08 0.41 14.16
N SER A 47 -24.70 0.39 12.98
CA SER A 47 -26.10 0.79 12.75
C SER A 47 -26.86 -0.28 11.96
N ASN A 48 -28.07 -0.61 12.39
CA ASN A 48 -28.94 -1.58 11.70
C ASN A 48 -29.29 -1.13 10.27
N ASP A 49 -29.34 0.18 10.02
CA ASP A 49 -29.57 0.72 8.67
C ASP A 49 -28.40 0.45 7.72
N ASP A 50 -27.15 0.52 8.21
CA ASP A 50 -25.96 0.24 7.42
C ASP A 50 -25.82 -1.26 7.11
N LYS A 51 -26.20 -2.12 8.06
CA LYS A 51 -26.32 -3.58 7.84
C LYS A 51 -27.33 -3.90 6.75
N MET A 52 -28.50 -3.27 6.81
CA MET A 52 -29.57 -3.48 5.83
C MET A 52 -29.16 -3.00 4.44
N ARG A 53 -28.48 -1.84 4.35
CA ARG A 53 -27.95 -1.31 3.09
C ARG A 53 -26.86 -2.18 2.48
N TYR A 54 -25.91 -2.66 3.29
CA TYR A 54 -24.86 -3.57 2.82
C TYR A 54 -25.45 -4.90 2.32
N ASN A 55 -26.39 -5.48 3.07
CA ASN A 55 -27.08 -6.71 2.66
C ASN A 55 -27.86 -6.53 1.36
N ALA A 56 -28.55 -5.40 1.20
CA ALA A 56 -29.26 -5.07 -0.04
C ALA A 56 -28.29 -4.90 -1.22
N LEU A 57 -27.17 -4.20 -1.03
CA LEU A 57 -26.15 -4.02 -2.06
C LEU A 57 -25.49 -5.35 -2.45
N HIS A 58 -25.17 -6.20 -1.47
CA HIS A 58 -24.62 -7.53 -1.71
C HIS A 58 -25.61 -8.40 -2.50
N GLN A 59 -26.88 -8.45 -2.10
CA GLN A 59 -27.91 -9.20 -2.83
C GLN A 59 -28.11 -8.67 -4.25
N LEU A 60 -28.12 -7.35 -4.44
CA LEU A 60 -28.25 -6.73 -5.77
C LEU A 60 -27.06 -7.09 -6.66
N ALA A 61 -25.82 -7.04 -6.13
CA ALA A 61 -24.62 -7.44 -6.85
C ALA A 61 -24.67 -8.92 -7.26
N MET A 62 -25.11 -9.82 -6.36
CA MET A 62 -25.21 -11.25 -6.66
C MET A 62 -26.29 -11.55 -7.70
N ILE A 63 -27.44 -10.85 -7.65
CA ILE A 63 -28.48 -10.93 -8.70
C ILE A 63 -27.91 -10.47 -10.04
N TYR A 64 -27.21 -9.34 -10.07
CA TYR A 64 -26.59 -8.80 -11.28
C TYR A 64 -25.58 -9.78 -11.90
N ILE A 65 -24.66 -10.32 -11.10
CA ILE A 65 -23.65 -11.29 -11.55
C ILE A 65 -24.33 -12.56 -12.09
N THR A 66 -25.42 -13.01 -11.45
CA THR A 66 -26.17 -14.19 -11.91
C THR A 66 -26.86 -13.95 -13.25
N LEU A 67 -27.51 -12.80 -13.43
CA LEU A 67 -28.16 -12.43 -14.70
C LEU A 67 -27.13 -12.27 -15.83
N TYR A 68 -26.00 -11.63 -15.54
CA TYR A 68 -24.94 -11.45 -16.53
C TYR A 68 -24.29 -12.78 -16.93
N SER A 69 -23.87 -13.59 -15.95
CA SER A 69 -23.21 -14.88 -16.19
C SER A 69 -24.13 -15.90 -16.87
N SER A 70 -25.43 -15.88 -16.59
CA SER A 70 -26.41 -16.73 -17.27
C SER A 70 -26.60 -16.33 -18.74
N ALA A 71 -26.73 -15.04 -19.04
CA ALA A 71 -26.80 -14.55 -20.41
C ALA A 71 -25.53 -14.87 -21.21
N CYS A 72 -24.35 -14.70 -20.60
CA CYS A 72 -23.07 -15.03 -21.23
C CYS A 72 -22.87 -16.53 -21.42
N SER A 73 -23.26 -17.36 -20.44
CA SER A 73 -23.22 -18.83 -20.59
C SER A 73 -24.13 -19.30 -21.72
N LEU A 74 -25.32 -18.71 -21.85
CA LEU A 74 -26.24 -18.99 -22.95
C LEU A 74 -25.65 -18.57 -24.30
N LYS A 75 -25.00 -17.40 -24.39
CA LYS A 75 -24.30 -16.96 -25.59
C LYS A 75 -23.21 -17.95 -26.01
N GLU A 76 -22.37 -18.41 -25.09
CA GLU A 76 -21.32 -19.38 -25.39
C GLU A 76 -21.88 -20.75 -25.79
N LEU A 77 -22.99 -21.18 -25.17
CA LEU A 77 -23.70 -22.40 -25.54
C LEU A 77 -24.26 -22.31 -26.96
N LEU A 78 -24.84 -21.17 -27.35
CA LEU A 78 -25.28 -20.93 -28.73
C LEU A 78 -24.10 -20.91 -29.71
N LYS A 79 -22.96 -20.35 -29.32
CA LYS A 79 -21.73 -20.34 -30.13
C LYS A 79 -21.22 -21.76 -30.41
N LEU A 80 -21.31 -22.65 -29.41
CA LEU A 80 -20.99 -24.07 -29.55
C LEU A 80 -21.91 -24.79 -30.56
N PHE A 81 -23.21 -24.48 -30.57
CA PHE A 81 -24.16 -25.09 -31.51
C PHE A 81 -24.01 -24.59 -32.95
N ILE A 82 -23.76 -23.29 -33.14
CA ILE A 82 -23.71 -22.68 -34.47
C ILE A 82 -22.35 -22.90 -35.14
N GLN A 83 -21.23 -22.81 -34.39
CA GLN A 83 -19.86 -22.90 -34.93
C GLN A 83 -18.97 -23.85 -34.12
N PRO A 84 -19.29 -25.16 -34.06
CA PRO A 84 -18.59 -26.12 -33.21
C PRO A 84 -17.10 -26.24 -33.57
N LYS A 85 -16.75 -26.22 -34.85
CA LYS A 85 -15.35 -26.39 -35.30
C LYS A 85 -14.47 -25.20 -34.91
N ALA A 86 -14.97 -23.97 -35.05
CA ALA A 86 -14.25 -22.76 -34.68
C ALA A 86 -14.11 -22.63 -33.16
N TYR A 87 -15.16 -23.03 -32.43
CA TYR A 87 -15.17 -23.05 -30.97
C TYR A 87 -14.11 -24.02 -30.41
N LEU A 88 -13.98 -25.22 -30.99
CA LEU A 88 -13.01 -26.23 -30.53
C LEU A 88 -11.54 -25.82 -30.75
N THR A 89 -11.28 -24.86 -31.64
CA THR A 89 -9.92 -24.37 -31.93
C THR A 89 -9.53 -23.11 -31.19
N ASP A 90 -10.50 -22.38 -30.62
CA ASP A 90 -10.27 -21.07 -30.01
C ASP A 90 -10.11 -21.16 -28.49
N PHE A 91 -8.88 -20.99 -28.02
CA PHE A 91 -8.54 -21.03 -26.60
C PHE A 91 -9.30 -20.00 -25.76
N THR A 92 -9.62 -18.83 -26.33
CA THR A 92 -10.34 -17.77 -25.62
C THR A 92 -11.79 -18.16 -25.32
N SER A 93 -12.41 -18.94 -26.21
CA SER A 93 -13.79 -19.45 -26.06
C SER A 93 -13.89 -20.46 -24.90
N TYR A 94 -12.86 -21.31 -24.71
CA TYR A 94 -12.79 -22.22 -23.56
C TYR A 94 -12.62 -21.49 -22.23
N LEU A 95 -11.74 -20.49 -22.19
CA LEU A 95 -11.51 -19.69 -20.98
C LEU A 95 -12.75 -18.89 -20.58
N GLY A 96 -13.44 -18.28 -21.55
CA GLY A 96 -14.70 -17.56 -21.32
C GLY A 96 -15.78 -18.49 -20.77
N THR A 97 -15.88 -19.70 -21.31
CA THR A 97 -16.84 -20.72 -20.84
C THR A 97 -16.53 -21.15 -19.40
N GLY A 98 -15.26 -21.43 -19.08
CA GLY A 98 -14.83 -21.75 -17.71
C GLY A 98 -15.11 -20.60 -16.72
N LEU A 99 -14.92 -19.36 -17.15
CA LEU A 99 -15.24 -18.16 -16.37
C LEU A 99 -16.74 -18.11 -16.04
N PHE A 100 -17.62 -18.15 -17.05
CA PHE A 100 -19.05 -17.96 -16.81
C PHE A 100 -19.68 -19.13 -16.05
N LEU A 101 -19.24 -20.38 -16.26
CA LEU A 101 -19.71 -21.54 -15.50
C LEU A 101 -19.28 -21.48 -14.02
N SER A 102 -18.04 -21.08 -13.73
CA SER A 102 -17.56 -20.94 -12.34
C SER A 102 -18.24 -19.76 -11.62
N ALA A 103 -18.44 -18.63 -12.31
CA ALA A 103 -19.16 -17.47 -11.81
C ALA A 103 -20.64 -17.77 -11.51
N LEU A 104 -21.33 -18.45 -12.43
CA LEU A 104 -22.75 -18.81 -12.30
C LEU A 104 -22.96 -19.78 -11.13
N ARG A 105 -22.05 -20.75 -10.96
CA ARG A 105 -22.11 -21.68 -9.81
C ARG A 105 -21.94 -20.95 -8.48
N PHE A 106 -20.98 -20.03 -8.40
CA PHE A 106 -20.74 -19.22 -7.20
C PHE A 106 -21.96 -18.34 -6.88
N SER A 107 -22.55 -17.68 -7.88
CA SER A 107 -23.62 -16.71 -7.65
C SER A 107 -24.99 -17.32 -7.35
N ILE A 108 -25.35 -18.44 -7.99
CA ILE A 108 -26.62 -19.16 -7.73
C ILE A 108 -26.67 -19.70 -6.30
N LEU A 109 -25.53 -20.20 -5.82
CA LEU A 109 -25.43 -20.79 -4.48
C LEU A 109 -25.54 -19.72 -3.39
N ALA A 110 -24.91 -18.57 -3.58
CA ALA A 110 -25.04 -17.43 -2.69
C ALA A 110 -26.47 -16.84 -2.63
N LEU A 111 -27.29 -17.04 -3.66
CA LEU A 111 -28.69 -16.61 -3.70
C LEU A 111 -29.65 -17.61 -3.03
N SER A 112 -29.21 -18.87 -2.86
CA SER A 112 -30.03 -19.98 -2.36
C SER A 112 -29.50 -20.52 -1.04
N PRO A 113 -29.76 -19.86 0.11
CA PRO A 113 -29.27 -20.29 1.42
C PRO A 113 -29.80 -21.65 1.89
N SER A 114 -30.81 -22.21 1.20
CA SER A 114 -31.37 -23.55 1.49
C SER A 114 -30.47 -24.71 1.07
N TYR A 115 -29.45 -24.50 0.23
CA TYR A 115 -28.58 -25.57 -0.23
C TYR A 115 -27.32 -25.66 0.63
N LYS A 116 -27.15 -26.75 1.39
CA LYS A 116 -25.90 -27.04 2.12
C LYS A 116 -24.81 -27.47 1.14
N SER A 117 -24.13 -26.49 0.55
CA SER A 117 -22.86 -26.71 -0.14
C SER A 117 -21.71 -26.79 0.86
N ASP A 118 -20.65 -27.49 0.47
CA ASP A 118 -19.37 -27.33 1.15
C ASP A 118 -18.83 -25.92 0.89
N ILE A 119 -18.78 -25.09 1.94
CA ILE A 119 -18.29 -23.71 1.91
C ILE A 119 -16.95 -23.59 1.16
N LEU A 120 -16.06 -24.56 1.36
CA LEU A 120 -14.75 -24.60 0.70
C LEU A 120 -14.83 -24.68 -0.83
N PHE A 121 -15.81 -25.43 -1.35
CA PHE A 121 -15.98 -25.61 -2.80
C PHE A 121 -16.51 -24.33 -3.46
N GLU A 122 -17.37 -23.60 -2.75
CA GLU A 122 -17.92 -22.32 -3.22
C GLU A 122 -16.82 -21.25 -3.34
N PHE A 123 -15.96 -21.13 -2.32
CA PHE A 123 -14.81 -20.24 -2.38
C PHE A 123 -13.83 -20.61 -3.50
N GLN A 124 -13.60 -21.91 -3.74
CA GLN A 124 -12.76 -22.35 -4.86
C GLN A 124 -13.31 -21.88 -6.22
N CYS A 125 -14.61 -22.04 -6.46
CA CYS A 125 -15.25 -21.55 -7.68
C CYS A 125 -15.18 -20.01 -7.80
N GLY A 126 -15.36 -19.29 -6.69
CA GLY A 126 -15.19 -17.83 -6.66
C GLY A 126 -13.76 -17.40 -7.02
N CYS A 127 -12.74 -18.06 -6.47
CA CYS A 127 -11.34 -17.77 -6.78
C CYS A 127 -10.98 -18.08 -8.24
N ILE A 128 -11.46 -19.21 -8.78
CA ILE A 128 -11.25 -19.59 -10.18
C ILE A 128 -11.93 -18.56 -11.11
N SER A 129 -13.16 -18.16 -10.81
CA SER A 129 -13.87 -17.14 -11.58
C SER A 129 -13.15 -15.79 -11.55
N LEU A 130 -12.63 -15.37 -10.39
CA LEU A 130 -11.90 -14.11 -10.27
C LEU A 130 -10.61 -14.14 -11.11
N PHE A 131 -9.83 -15.21 -11.01
CA PHE A 131 -8.60 -15.38 -11.79
C PHE A 131 -8.87 -15.37 -13.30
N LEU A 132 -9.86 -16.14 -13.75
CA LEU A 132 -10.23 -16.21 -15.17
C LEU A 132 -10.80 -14.88 -15.68
N ALA A 133 -11.49 -14.09 -14.84
CA ALA A 133 -12.01 -12.78 -15.22
C ALA A 133 -10.88 -11.80 -15.54
N TRP A 134 -9.87 -11.73 -14.67
CA TRP A 134 -8.68 -10.91 -14.89
C TRP A 134 -7.87 -11.37 -16.11
N LEU A 135 -7.74 -12.68 -16.31
CA LEU A 135 -7.07 -13.24 -17.48
C LEU A 135 -7.83 -12.95 -18.78
N ASN A 136 -9.16 -13.06 -18.78
CA ASN A 136 -10.00 -12.74 -19.93
C ASN A 136 -9.95 -11.24 -20.27
N LEU A 137 -9.88 -10.36 -19.26
CA LEU A 137 -9.66 -8.93 -19.46
C LEU A 137 -8.32 -8.65 -20.15
N LEU A 138 -7.25 -9.34 -19.75
CA LEU A 138 -5.93 -9.18 -20.37
C LEU A 138 -5.94 -9.63 -21.83
N LEU A 139 -6.58 -10.77 -22.15
CA LEU A 139 -6.73 -11.26 -23.53
C LEU A 139 -7.58 -10.32 -24.39
N PHE A 140 -8.60 -9.69 -23.81
CA PHE A 140 -9.38 -8.65 -24.48
C PHE A 140 -8.53 -7.40 -24.76
N MET A 141 -7.76 -6.94 -23.79
CA MET A 141 -6.82 -5.83 -23.97
C MET A 141 -5.76 -6.17 -25.03
N GLN A 142 -5.23 -7.39 -25.04
CA GLN A 142 -4.31 -7.85 -26.07
C GLN A 142 -4.95 -7.85 -27.47
N SER A 143 -6.22 -8.25 -27.57
CA SER A 143 -6.95 -8.24 -28.85
C SER A 143 -7.18 -6.81 -29.35
N ILE A 144 -7.46 -5.86 -28.46
CA ILE A 144 -7.53 -4.42 -28.79
C ILE A 144 -6.16 -3.91 -29.23
N LEU A 145 -5.08 -4.29 -28.53
CA LEU A 145 -3.71 -3.90 -28.88
C LEU A 145 -3.30 -4.46 -30.25
N MET A 146 -3.71 -5.69 -30.57
CA MET A 146 -3.51 -6.30 -31.89
C MET A 146 -4.33 -5.60 -32.98
N MET A 147 -5.52 -5.08 -32.65
CA MET A 147 -6.36 -4.30 -33.56
C MET A 147 -5.90 -2.84 -33.70
N MET A 148 -5.21 -2.29 -32.69
CA MET A 148 -4.67 -0.92 -32.65
C MET A 148 -3.31 -0.80 -33.36
N GLY A 149 -2.69 -1.92 -33.72
CA GLY A 149 -1.48 -2.01 -34.53
C GLY A 149 -1.12 -3.45 -34.83
N ASP A 150 -0.87 -3.74 -36.11
CA ASP A 150 -0.69 -5.09 -36.63
C ASP A 150 0.67 -5.70 -36.22
N TRP A 151 0.73 -6.23 -35.01
CA TRP A 151 1.82 -7.12 -34.55
C TRP A 151 1.65 -8.55 -35.08
N ASN A 152 0.95 -8.78 -36.20
CA ASN A 152 0.94 -10.09 -36.84
C ASN A 152 2.29 -10.34 -37.54
N TYR A 153 3.28 -10.69 -36.72
CA TYR A 153 4.64 -11.04 -37.15
C TYR A 153 4.61 -12.06 -38.29
N VAL A 154 3.68 -13.02 -38.22
CA VAL A 154 3.58 -14.09 -39.21
C VAL A 154 3.14 -13.55 -40.57
N GLU A 155 2.18 -12.63 -40.61
CA GLU A 155 1.61 -12.14 -41.88
C GLU A 155 2.42 -11.04 -42.52
N ASN A 156 2.98 -10.13 -41.70
CA ASN A 156 3.70 -8.96 -42.21
C ASN A 156 5.19 -9.17 -42.37
N PHE A 157 5.79 -10.10 -41.62
CA PHE A 157 7.25 -10.32 -41.64
C PHE A 157 7.62 -11.75 -42.03
N ALA A 158 6.98 -12.79 -41.48
CA ALA A 158 7.36 -14.17 -41.75
C ALA A 158 6.92 -14.67 -43.14
N LYS A 159 5.65 -14.43 -43.55
CA LYS A 159 5.15 -14.80 -44.89
C LYS A 159 5.95 -14.08 -45.98
N PRO A 160 6.18 -12.75 -45.94
CA PRO A 160 6.94 -12.07 -46.99
C PRO A 160 8.43 -12.45 -47.03
N TYR A 161 9.02 -12.83 -45.90
CA TYR A 161 10.37 -13.40 -45.85
C TYR A 161 10.44 -14.77 -46.53
N TYR A 162 9.48 -15.65 -46.24
CA TYR A 162 9.43 -17.00 -46.82
C TYR A 162 9.11 -16.99 -48.32
N TYR A 163 8.16 -16.15 -48.76
CA TYR A 163 7.80 -15.99 -50.17
C TYR A 163 8.72 -15.05 -50.96
N LYS A 164 9.82 -14.57 -50.35
CA LYS A 164 10.80 -13.64 -50.94
C LYS A 164 10.18 -12.37 -51.56
N THR A 165 9.03 -11.94 -51.06
CA THR A 165 8.38 -10.70 -51.50
C THR A 165 8.95 -9.48 -50.76
N LEU A 166 9.73 -9.69 -49.69
CA LEU A 166 10.41 -8.62 -48.96
C LEU A 166 11.70 -8.20 -49.68
N VAL A 167 11.74 -6.95 -50.17
CA VAL A 167 12.88 -6.41 -50.96
C VAL A 167 14.17 -6.31 -50.14
N TYR A 168 14.09 -5.99 -48.85
CA TYR A 168 15.25 -5.78 -47.96
C TYR A 168 15.11 -6.51 -46.60
N PRO A 169 15.27 -7.84 -46.56
CA PRO A 169 15.04 -8.65 -45.36
C PRO A 169 15.87 -8.21 -44.15
N HIS A 170 17.18 -8.06 -44.31
CA HIS A 170 18.07 -7.72 -43.19
C HIS A 170 17.78 -6.34 -42.58
N LEU A 171 17.46 -5.34 -43.41
CA LEU A 171 17.15 -3.99 -42.94
C LEU A 171 15.79 -3.94 -42.23
N THR A 172 14.76 -4.60 -42.77
CA THR A 172 13.44 -4.64 -42.15
C THR A 172 13.48 -5.34 -40.78
N TYR A 173 14.22 -6.45 -40.64
CA TYR A 173 14.40 -7.09 -39.34
C TYR A 173 15.24 -6.24 -38.37
N GLY A 174 16.22 -5.47 -38.87
CA GLY A 174 16.99 -4.51 -38.06
C GLY A 174 16.12 -3.37 -37.50
N PHE A 175 15.25 -2.78 -38.31
CA PHE A 175 14.28 -1.79 -37.86
C PHE A 175 13.24 -2.38 -36.91
N LEU A 176 12.75 -3.60 -37.18
CA LEU A 176 11.83 -4.31 -36.30
C LEU A 176 12.43 -4.55 -34.92
N LEU A 177 13.66 -5.05 -34.84
CA LEU A 177 14.37 -5.30 -33.58
C LEU A 177 14.53 -3.99 -32.78
N THR A 178 14.94 -2.93 -33.47
CA THR A 178 15.10 -1.60 -32.86
C THR A 178 13.78 -1.09 -32.32
N PHE A 179 12.68 -1.25 -33.06
CA PHE A 179 11.34 -0.85 -32.65
C PHE A 179 10.80 -1.66 -31.47
N VAL A 180 10.98 -2.99 -31.48
CA VAL A 180 10.59 -3.91 -30.37
C VAL A 180 11.28 -3.53 -29.06
N ILE A 181 12.52 -3.08 -29.11
CA ILE A 181 13.29 -2.71 -27.92
C ILE A 181 12.98 -1.27 -27.49
N LEU A 182 12.97 -0.33 -28.43
CA LEU A 182 12.76 1.09 -28.11
C LEU A 182 11.33 1.39 -27.65
N MET A 183 10.31 0.78 -28.26
CA MET A 183 8.92 1.11 -27.93
C MET A 183 8.59 0.82 -26.46
N PRO A 184 8.82 -0.37 -25.89
CA PRO A 184 8.54 -0.63 -24.48
C PRO A 184 9.36 0.23 -23.54
N ILE A 185 10.63 0.50 -23.84
CA ILE A 185 11.51 1.32 -22.98
C ILE A 185 11.03 2.77 -22.99
N LEU A 186 10.80 3.35 -24.16
CA LEU A 186 10.31 4.73 -24.28
C LEU A 186 8.90 4.86 -23.70
N PHE A 187 8.02 3.90 -23.96
CA PHE A 187 6.64 3.94 -23.52
C PHE A 187 6.52 3.81 -22.00
N ILE A 188 7.23 2.86 -21.38
CA ILE A 188 7.23 2.73 -19.93
C ILE A 188 7.88 3.94 -19.26
N ASN A 189 9.00 4.44 -19.79
CA ASN A 189 9.66 5.61 -19.23
C ASN A 189 8.82 6.89 -19.39
N LEU A 190 8.08 7.04 -20.48
CA LEU A 190 7.17 8.16 -20.70
C LEU A 190 5.96 8.07 -19.76
N LEU A 191 5.33 6.90 -19.65
CA LEU A 191 4.15 6.71 -18.79
C LEU A 191 4.49 6.89 -17.32
N ILE A 192 5.66 6.38 -16.88
CA ILE A 192 6.16 6.62 -15.52
C ILE A 192 6.50 8.10 -15.34
N GLY A 193 7.12 8.75 -16.33
CA GLY A 193 7.44 10.18 -16.28
C GLY A 193 6.20 11.06 -16.14
N LEU A 194 5.12 10.76 -16.88
CA LEU A 194 3.84 11.45 -16.75
C LEU A 194 3.18 11.19 -15.39
N ALA A 195 3.15 9.92 -14.95
CA ALA A 195 2.58 9.57 -13.65
C ALA A 195 3.34 10.23 -12.48
N VAL A 196 4.67 10.30 -12.55
CA VAL A 196 5.50 10.96 -11.54
C VAL A 196 5.32 12.48 -11.58
N GLY A 197 5.18 13.08 -12.77
CA GLY A 197 4.84 14.49 -12.92
C GLY A 197 3.48 14.84 -12.30
N ASP A 198 2.46 14.00 -12.52
CA ASP A 198 1.15 14.13 -11.90
C ASP A 198 1.22 13.96 -10.37
N ILE A 199 2.02 13.01 -9.89
CA ILE A 199 2.24 12.77 -8.45
C ILE A 199 2.93 13.96 -7.78
N GLU A 200 3.91 14.59 -8.42
CA GLU A 200 4.64 15.73 -7.84
C GLU A 200 3.69 16.92 -7.55
N ILE A 201 2.81 17.22 -8.51
CA ILE A 201 1.82 18.30 -8.37
C ILE A 201 0.83 17.96 -7.24
N VAL A 202 0.32 16.71 -7.22
CA VAL A 202 -0.59 16.25 -6.17
C VAL A 202 0.07 16.25 -4.80
N GLN A 203 1.36 15.90 -4.70
CA GLN A 203 2.09 15.87 -3.43
C GLN A 203 2.33 17.27 -2.86
N LYS A 204 2.67 18.27 -3.71
CA LYS A 204 2.86 19.66 -3.28
C LYS A 204 1.58 20.25 -2.69
N ASP A 205 0.43 19.89 -3.26
CA ASP A 205 -0.88 20.40 -2.83
C ASP A 205 -1.60 19.50 -1.81
N ALA A 206 -1.09 18.29 -1.53
CA ALA A 206 -1.79 17.29 -0.73
C ALA A 206 -2.07 17.75 0.71
N SER A 207 -1.12 18.43 1.35
CA SER A 207 -1.26 18.89 2.73
C SER A 207 -2.35 19.96 2.86
N LEU A 208 -2.37 20.91 1.93
CA LEU A 208 -3.39 21.95 1.82
C LEU A 208 -4.75 21.33 1.48
N LYS A 209 -4.79 20.41 0.51
CA LYS A 209 -6.02 19.73 0.08
C LYS A 209 -6.61 18.88 1.20
N ARG A 210 -5.79 18.23 2.02
CA ARG A 210 -6.22 17.50 3.22
C ARG A 210 -6.87 18.43 4.23
N LEU A 211 -6.25 19.59 4.52
CA LEU A 211 -6.80 20.57 5.44
C LEU A 211 -8.10 21.19 4.90
N ALA A 212 -8.13 21.54 3.61
CA ALA A 212 -9.31 22.06 2.95
C ALA A 212 -10.49 21.07 3.00
N MET A 213 -10.22 19.78 2.75
CA MET A 213 -11.23 18.72 2.86
C MET A 213 -11.74 18.58 4.30
N GLN A 214 -10.86 18.66 5.30
CA GLN A 214 -11.26 18.62 6.71
C GLN A 214 -12.13 19.82 7.08
N VAL A 215 -11.77 21.02 6.64
CA VAL A 215 -12.56 22.24 6.87
C VAL A 215 -13.91 22.12 6.19
N GLN A 216 -13.95 21.74 4.91
CA GLN A 216 -15.19 21.53 4.17
C GLN A 216 -16.09 20.50 4.88
N TYR A 217 -15.52 19.37 5.31
CA TYR A 217 -16.26 18.34 6.03
C TYR A 217 -16.82 18.86 7.37
N HIS A 218 -16.03 19.60 8.15
CA HIS A 218 -16.50 20.20 9.40
C HIS A 218 -17.60 21.25 9.15
N THR A 219 -17.49 22.06 8.11
CA THR A 219 -18.51 23.05 7.74
C THR A 219 -19.81 22.38 7.27
N GLU A 220 -19.72 21.34 6.45
CA GLU A 220 -20.90 20.56 6.03
C GLU A 220 -21.56 19.86 7.22
N LEU A 221 -20.77 19.30 8.13
CA LEU A 221 -21.27 18.68 9.36
C LEU A 221 -21.93 19.72 10.28
N GLU A 222 -21.32 20.89 10.44
CA GLU A 222 -21.87 21.99 11.23
C GLU A 222 -23.22 22.44 10.67
N ASN A 223 -23.33 22.63 9.36
CA ASN A 223 -24.57 23.05 8.69
C ASN A 223 -25.69 22.01 8.80
N ARG A 224 -25.36 20.72 8.92
CA ARG A 224 -26.36 19.63 9.07
C ARG A 224 -26.68 19.29 10.53
N MET A 225 -25.91 19.78 11.50
CA MET A 225 -26.15 19.45 12.91
C MET A 225 -27.24 20.34 13.55
N PRO A 226 -28.16 19.76 14.34
CA PRO A 226 -29.19 20.53 15.03
C PRO A 226 -28.59 21.45 16.10
N ASN A 227 -29.10 22.69 16.17
CA ASN A 227 -28.60 23.78 17.04
C ASN A 227 -28.42 23.40 18.53
N ARG A 228 -29.14 22.41 19.05
CA ARG A 228 -28.99 21.93 20.42
C ARG A 228 -27.64 21.24 20.67
N LEU A 229 -27.12 20.49 19.70
CA LEU A 229 -25.82 19.82 19.80
C LEU A 229 -24.68 20.82 19.62
N LEU A 230 -24.81 21.70 18.63
CA LEU A 230 -23.85 22.76 18.34
C LEU A 230 -23.62 23.64 19.58
N ARG A 231 -24.69 24.10 20.23
CA ARG A 231 -24.59 24.89 21.48
C ARG A 231 -23.99 24.11 22.66
N ARG A 232 -24.14 22.79 22.70
CA ARG A 232 -23.62 21.96 23.80
C ARG A 232 -22.13 21.67 23.66
N PHE A 233 -21.62 21.59 22.43
CA PHE A 233 -20.23 21.21 22.15
C PHE A 233 -19.32 22.38 21.71
N GLN A 234 -19.88 23.50 21.27
CA GLN A 234 -19.11 24.68 20.88
C GLN A 234 -18.50 25.38 22.10
N LYS A 235 -17.17 25.33 22.22
CA LYS A 235 -16.39 26.10 23.20
C LYS A 235 -15.58 27.15 22.45
N LYS A 236 -15.67 28.41 22.85
CA LYS A 236 -14.99 29.53 22.16
C LYS A 236 -13.50 29.64 22.49
N GLU A 237 -13.09 29.11 23.63
CA GLU A 237 -11.72 29.23 24.11
C GLU A 237 -11.28 27.89 24.71
N LEU A 238 -10.07 27.45 24.34
CA LEU A 238 -9.43 26.23 24.87
C LEU A 238 -8.02 26.61 25.34
N ILE A 239 -7.85 26.73 26.65
CA ILE A 239 -6.54 26.99 27.26
C ILE A 239 -5.83 25.64 27.43
N LYS A 240 -4.74 25.43 26.69
CA LYS A 240 -3.92 24.20 26.77
C LYS A 240 -2.57 24.52 27.43
N TYR A 241 -2.32 23.93 28.59
CA TYR A 241 -1.04 24.04 29.27
C TYR A 241 -0.05 22.98 28.75
N PRO A 242 1.14 23.36 28.25
CA PRO A 242 2.06 22.43 27.58
C PRO A 242 2.62 21.33 28.51
N ASN A 243 2.68 21.56 29.82
CA ASN A 243 3.17 20.60 30.83
C ASN A 243 2.10 20.22 31.87
N GLY A 244 0.82 20.35 31.55
CA GLY A 244 -0.25 19.93 32.46
C GLY A 244 -0.33 18.39 32.53
N ARG A 245 -0.03 17.79 33.68
CA ARG A 245 -0.36 16.38 33.95
C ARG A 245 -1.88 16.28 34.03
N GLY A 246 -2.53 15.85 32.96
CA GLY A 246 -3.99 15.78 32.88
C GLY A 246 -4.59 14.84 33.92
N THR A 247 -5.30 15.40 34.91
CA THR A 247 -5.87 14.72 36.09
C THR A 247 -7.04 13.76 35.78
N GLY A 248 -7.28 13.38 34.52
CA GLY A 248 -8.42 12.55 34.14
C GLY A 248 -8.14 11.56 33.01
N GLU A 249 -6.88 11.44 32.58
CA GLU A 249 -6.59 10.72 31.35
C GLU A 249 -6.62 9.18 31.49
N GLY A 250 -6.61 8.61 32.69
CA GLY A 250 -6.54 7.15 32.87
C GLY A 250 -7.67 6.36 32.18
N LYS A 251 -8.93 6.82 32.29
CA LYS A 251 -10.07 6.13 31.65
C LYS A 251 -10.15 6.36 30.14
N LEU A 252 -9.82 7.57 29.68
CA LEU A 252 -9.86 7.92 28.26
C LEU A 252 -8.65 7.37 27.50
N GLN A 253 -7.49 7.29 28.15
CA GLN A 253 -6.32 6.57 27.65
C GLN A 253 -6.59 5.07 27.61
N PHE A 254 -7.30 4.48 28.58
CA PHE A 254 -7.68 3.08 28.51
C PHE A 254 -8.60 2.81 27.31
N LEU A 255 -9.61 3.67 27.10
CA LEU A 255 -10.50 3.56 25.93
C LEU A 255 -9.74 3.77 24.61
N ARG A 256 -8.86 4.79 24.53
CA ARG A 256 -8.01 5.03 23.36
C ARG A 256 -7.05 3.87 23.11
N THR A 257 -6.49 3.26 24.16
CA THR A 257 -5.56 2.12 24.07
C THR A 257 -6.30 0.87 23.61
N LEU A 258 -7.53 0.65 24.09
CA LEU A 258 -8.38 -0.45 23.64
C LEU A 258 -8.80 -0.29 22.17
N VAL A 259 -9.25 0.91 21.79
CA VAL A 259 -9.64 1.24 20.42
C VAL A 259 -8.43 1.13 19.48
N LYS A 260 -7.27 1.65 19.87
CA LYS A 260 -6.01 1.58 19.10
C LYS A 260 -5.52 0.13 18.96
N LYS A 261 -5.66 -0.69 20.00
CA LYS A 261 -5.27 -2.10 19.99
C LYS A 261 -6.21 -2.99 19.17
N HIS A 262 -7.46 -2.58 18.98
CA HIS A 262 -8.44 -3.36 18.21
C HIS A 262 -8.55 -2.93 16.75
N LEU A 263 -8.28 -1.66 16.42
CA LEU A 263 -8.42 -1.11 15.07
C LEU A 263 -7.12 -1.06 14.25
N LEU A 264 -5.93 -1.20 14.87
CA LEU A 264 -4.63 -1.02 14.18
C LEU A 264 -3.72 -2.26 14.27
N SER A 265 -4.29 -3.46 14.37
CA SER A 265 -3.53 -4.71 14.38
C SER A 265 -2.96 -5.11 13.01
N ASP A 266 -3.46 -4.52 11.92
CA ASP A 266 -2.93 -4.72 10.57
C ASP A 266 -2.53 -3.39 9.98
N ASP A 267 -1.22 -3.12 10.03
CA ASP A 267 -0.41 -2.69 8.88
C ASP A 267 0.80 -1.88 9.37
N LYS A 268 1.91 -2.57 9.65
CA LYS A 268 3.23 -1.93 9.76
C LYS A 268 3.82 -1.80 8.35
N ARG A 269 3.27 -0.91 7.52
CA ARG A 269 3.89 -0.48 6.24
C ARG A 269 3.20 0.71 5.55
N ALA A 270 2.96 1.82 6.24
CA ALA A 270 2.87 3.12 5.58
C ALA A 270 3.05 4.27 6.57
N GLY A 271 3.72 5.32 6.12
CA GLY A 271 4.23 6.42 6.93
C GLY A 271 3.18 7.29 7.63
N ASP A 272 3.55 7.61 8.86
CA ASP A 272 3.52 8.94 9.49
C ASP A 272 2.21 9.76 9.53
N HIS A 273 1.70 9.88 10.76
CA HIS A 273 1.32 11.12 11.45
C HIS A 273 0.19 10.82 12.46
N ALA A 274 0.52 10.07 13.51
CA ALA A 274 -0.34 9.90 14.69
C ALA A 274 0.32 10.64 15.88
N PRO A 275 -0.41 11.49 16.65
CA PRO A 275 0.17 12.48 17.56
C PRO A 275 0.68 11.88 18.90
N GLY A 276 1.05 10.60 18.90
CA GLY A 276 1.65 9.90 20.03
C GLY A 276 3.13 9.55 19.84
N GLN A 277 3.75 9.93 18.72
CA GLN A 277 5.19 9.71 18.47
C GLN A 277 6.09 10.77 19.09
N ASN A 278 5.56 11.95 19.40
CA ASN A 278 6.38 13.07 19.91
C ASN A 278 7.07 12.76 21.26
N GLN A 279 6.57 11.81 22.05
CA GLN A 279 7.19 11.50 23.35
C GLN A 279 8.38 10.54 23.19
N ASP A 280 8.23 9.49 22.39
CA ASP A 280 9.33 8.59 22.02
C ASP A 280 10.38 9.27 21.13
N GLU A 281 9.96 10.21 20.27
CA GLU A 281 10.85 11.01 19.42
C GLU A 281 11.60 12.07 20.24
N ASN A 282 10.92 12.76 21.18
CA ASN A 282 11.60 13.68 22.09
C ASN A 282 12.57 12.95 23.03
N ASP A 283 12.25 11.75 23.51
CA ASP A 283 13.17 10.96 24.37
C ASP A 283 14.42 10.52 23.58
N ARG A 284 14.26 10.18 22.29
CA ARG A 284 15.38 9.89 21.38
C ARG A 284 16.21 11.13 21.08
N ILE A 285 15.57 12.26 20.78
CA ILE A 285 16.26 13.54 20.54
C ILE A 285 17.01 13.98 21.80
N MET A 286 16.43 13.80 22.99
CA MET A 286 17.09 14.08 24.26
C MET A 286 18.32 13.19 24.46
N GLN A 287 18.21 11.90 24.14
CA GLN A 287 19.34 10.97 24.20
C GLN A 287 20.45 11.33 23.20
N GLU A 288 20.11 11.82 22.00
CA GLU A 288 21.08 12.30 21.02
C GLU A 288 21.73 13.63 21.45
N MET A 289 20.98 14.54 22.08
CA MET A 289 21.54 15.76 22.67
C MET A 289 22.52 15.45 23.79
N ASP A 290 22.22 14.48 24.67
CA ASP A 290 23.12 14.08 25.75
C ASP A 290 24.42 13.47 25.22
N LYS A 291 24.33 12.64 24.17
CA LYS A 291 25.50 12.09 23.46
C LYS A 291 26.32 13.19 22.77
N THR A 292 25.65 14.15 22.15
CA THR A 292 26.30 15.30 21.50
C THR A 292 27.00 16.18 22.54
N LYS A 293 26.37 16.42 23.69
CA LYS A 293 26.94 17.18 24.81
C LYS A 293 28.18 16.48 25.41
N SER A 294 28.16 15.16 25.54
CA SER A 294 29.34 14.39 25.98
C SER A 294 30.48 14.52 24.97
N SER A 295 30.20 14.35 23.69
CA SER A 295 31.19 14.51 22.61
C SER A 295 31.77 15.93 22.56
N MET A 296 30.95 16.94 22.81
CA MET A 296 31.33 18.35 22.81
C MET A 296 32.21 18.70 24.02
N ASN A 297 31.96 18.09 25.19
CA ASN A 297 32.83 18.21 26.37
C ASN A 297 34.18 17.55 26.16
N GLU A 298 34.23 16.39 25.50
CA GLU A 298 35.50 15.75 25.12
C GLU A 298 36.28 16.59 24.10
N MET A 299 35.59 17.18 23.13
CA MET A 299 36.20 18.08 22.15
C MET A 299 36.76 19.33 22.82
N LYS A 300 36.04 19.91 23.79
CA LYS A 300 36.52 21.02 24.60
C LYS A 300 37.81 20.66 25.34
N GLN A 301 37.87 19.48 25.98
CA GLN A 301 39.10 19.02 26.63
C GLN A 301 40.27 18.86 25.65
N LYS A 302 40.03 18.38 24.43
CA LYS A 302 41.08 18.27 23.41
C LYS A 302 41.56 19.64 22.92
N ILE A 303 40.65 20.60 22.75
CA ILE A 303 40.97 21.98 22.37
C ILE A 303 41.78 22.67 23.48
N ASP A 304 41.39 22.50 24.74
CA ASP A 304 42.14 23.06 25.87
C ASP A 304 43.56 22.48 25.94
N ARG A 305 43.72 21.17 25.78
CA ARG A 305 45.06 20.54 25.69
C ARG A 305 45.87 21.05 24.49
N MET A 306 45.23 21.26 23.35
CA MET A 306 45.90 21.80 22.16
C MET A 306 46.30 23.26 22.37
N SER A 307 45.49 24.05 23.07
CA SER A 307 45.79 25.43 23.48
C SER A 307 47.00 25.46 24.41
N ASP A 308 47.06 24.57 25.40
CA ASP A 308 48.18 24.48 26.34
C ASP A 308 49.48 24.06 25.64
N LEU A 309 49.40 23.11 24.71
CA LEU A 309 50.55 22.69 23.89
C LEU A 309 51.04 23.83 22.98
N LEU A 310 50.12 24.61 22.40
CA LEU A 310 50.46 25.78 21.60
C LEU A 310 51.14 26.86 22.45
N GLN A 311 50.62 27.15 23.65
CA GLN A 311 51.26 28.07 24.58
C GLN A 311 52.65 27.58 25.01
N THR A 312 52.80 26.27 25.25
CA THR A 312 54.09 25.66 25.58
C THR A 312 55.07 25.74 24.41
N LEU A 313 54.61 25.55 23.18
CA LEU A 313 55.43 25.68 21.97
C LEU A 313 55.83 27.14 21.69
N ILE A 314 54.92 28.08 21.86
CA ILE A 314 55.19 29.53 21.72
C ILE A 314 56.21 29.98 22.76
N GLY A 315 56.04 29.58 24.02
CA GLY A 315 57.00 29.85 25.09
C GLY A 315 58.38 29.23 24.87
N ARG A 316 58.44 28.06 24.22
CA ARG A 316 59.71 27.39 23.89
C ARG A 316 60.37 27.89 22.60
N MET A 317 59.59 28.46 21.67
CA MET A 317 60.08 29.08 20.43
C MET A 317 60.56 30.53 20.63
N GLY A 318 60.40 31.12 21.82
CA GLY A 318 60.93 32.44 22.15
C GLY A 318 60.27 33.59 21.38
N ILE A 319 59.02 33.39 20.94
CA ILE A 319 58.23 34.45 20.31
C ILE A 319 57.68 35.32 21.44
N GLU A 320 58.16 36.55 21.56
CA GLU A 320 57.51 37.58 22.38
C GLU A 320 56.07 37.77 21.88
N MET A 321 55.11 37.31 22.68
CA MET A 321 53.72 37.69 22.49
C MET A 321 53.50 39.03 23.19
N ASP A 322 53.09 40.05 22.45
CA ASP A 322 52.67 41.33 23.00
C ASP A 322 51.58 41.11 24.07
N GLU A 323 51.78 41.62 25.28
CA GLU A 323 50.89 41.45 26.46
C GLU A 323 49.42 41.86 26.18
N GLU A 324 49.20 42.63 25.11
CA GLU A 324 47.92 43.13 24.67
C GLU A 324 47.03 42.03 24.03
N GLU A 325 47.61 41.05 23.32
CA GLU A 325 46.84 39.95 22.72
C GLU A 325 46.37 38.92 23.77
N LEU A 326 47.16 38.70 24.82
CA LEU A 326 46.81 37.83 25.95
C LEU A 326 45.56 38.36 26.68
N ARG A 327 45.49 39.67 26.92
CA ARG A 327 44.33 40.33 27.56
C ARG A 327 43.05 40.22 26.74
N ILE A 328 43.15 40.32 25.41
CA ILE A 328 41.99 40.19 24.50
C ILE A 328 41.45 38.75 24.50
N SER A 329 42.32 37.75 24.69
CA SER A 329 41.93 36.34 24.76
C SER A 329 41.20 35.98 26.06
N GLU A 330 41.66 36.50 27.21
CA GLU A 330 41.03 36.29 28.51
C GLU A 330 39.67 36.98 28.62
N ASN A 331 39.56 38.20 28.09
CA ASN A 331 38.30 38.95 28.14
C ASN A 331 37.20 38.28 27.29
N ARG A 332 37.57 37.66 26.16
CA ARG A 332 36.65 36.84 25.35
C ARG A 332 36.21 35.56 26.04
N ARG A 333 37.09 34.91 26.81
CA ARG A 333 36.72 33.72 27.61
C ARG A 333 35.73 34.08 28.72
N HIS A 334 35.94 35.18 29.45
CA HIS A 334 35.03 35.61 30.50
C HIS A 334 33.65 36.07 29.98
N SER A 335 33.61 36.76 28.84
CA SER A 335 32.36 37.20 28.21
C SER A 335 31.49 36.02 27.74
N ASN A 336 32.10 34.97 27.17
CA ASN A 336 31.36 33.80 26.71
C ASN A 336 30.81 32.93 27.87
N VAL A 337 31.51 32.86 29.01
CA VAL A 337 31.03 32.14 30.19
C VAL A 337 29.86 32.85 30.86
N SER A 338 29.88 34.18 30.90
CA SER A 338 28.79 34.98 31.48
C SER A 338 27.52 34.99 30.60
N LEU A 339 27.67 34.92 29.27
CA LEU A 339 26.53 34.74 28.36
C LEU A 339 25.88 33.35 28.47
N MET A 340 26.66 32.29 28.75
CA MET A 340 26.13 30.93 28.95
C MET A 340 25.45 30.72 30.32
N GLN A 341 25.70 31.57 31.33
CA GLN A 341 25.04 31.50 32.63
C GLN A 341 23.78 32.37 32.73
N ALA A 342 23.53 33.22 31.73
CA ALA A 342 22.37 34.11 31.64
C ALA A 342 21.22 33.56 30.78
N GLN A 343 21.37 32.36 30.20
CA GLN A 343 20.33 31.56 29.55
C GLN A 343 20.06 30.31 30.38
#